data_AF-A0A7S4S5X6-F1
#
_entry.id   AF-A0A7S4S5X6-F1
#
_cell.length_a   1.000
_cell.length_b   1.000
_cell.length_c   1.000
_cell.angle_alpha   90.00
_cell.angle_beta   90.00
_cell.angle_gamma   90.00
#
_symmetry.space_group_name_H-M   'P 1'
#
loop_
_entity.id
_entity.type
_entity.pdbx_description
1 polymer ?
#
loop_
_entity_poly.entity_id
_entity_poly.type
_entity_poly.pdbx_seq_one_letter_code
_entity_poly.pdbx_strand_id
1 'polypeptide(L)'
;MHLWEWRPPPSSFRRWHRWAPAPGGPGQLQLDKAAQRLQEFAVPDELDGTAPRARRRAAFLVLWGSLNPVHAGHLTALEAAAEAVSAKAKGPVVAGFLAPSVDEEELENDQPSFAQRRHLCALACTDSDWIEACPWGRSSSSKVVRKIHKHLQERFSRVNGIAWEFEGWQIASADAALVLPLKRSSPRTVFVAHDESDRCLVRSYIAGCEQEKIARSVLVAMSRYPGVTSAEVRRLVSAREWDRLTERGWLAPAVLERLQTQAESAELERLRAKVEAQAAALVCRRAGADAAEAEAGLRDSTWRPGVALTGRAEADAVQADEAAAATLDDCPSELEVLQAVVEAGFSACSATVAWDLQLVGDAAVRTGMVAGAPPAAASDACPGTPRSVRPG
;
A
#
# COMPACT_ATOMS: atom_id res chain seq x y z
N MET A 1 -25.85 10.50 -20.36
CA MET A 1 -24.82 10.20 -19.34
C MET A 1 -23.75 11.27 -19.47
N HIS A 2 -23.72 12.26 -18.58
CA HIS A 2 -22.66 13.26 -18.55
C HIS A 2 -21.50 12.70 -17.72
N LEU A 3 -20.41 12.35 -18.39
CA LEU A 3 -19.11 12.14 -17.78
C LEU A 3 -18.76 13.40 -16.98
N TRP A 4 -18.27 13.21 -15.75
CA TRP A 4 -17.85 14.28 -14.87
C TRP A 4 -16.73 15.10 -15.52
N GLU A 5 -17.00 16.34 -15.92
CA GLU A 5 -15.94 17.34 -16.03
C GLU A 5 -15.65 17.86 -14.63
N TRP A 6 -14.65 17.24 -13.98
CA TRP A 6 -13.99 17.84 -12.84
C TRP A 6 -13.43 19.19 -13.27
N ARG A 7 -13.96 20.29 -12.69
CA ARG A 7 -13.39 21.63 -12.90
C ARG A 7 -12.35 21.88 -11.80
N PRO A 8 -11.04 21.94 -12.12
CA PRO A 8 -10.05 22.38 -11.16
C PRO A 8 -10.39 23.81 -10.68
N PRO A 9 -10.02 24.18 -9.44
CA PRO A 9 -10.01 25.58 -9.05
C PRO A 9 -9.13 26.39 -10.02
N PRO A 10 -9.46 27.68 -10.27
CA PRO A 10 -8.77 28.49 -11.26
C PRO A 10 -7.25 28.53 -11.01
N SER A 11 -6.49 28.19 -12.05
CA SER A 11 -5.03 27.98 -12.06
C SER A 11 -4.19 29.28 -11.99
N SER A 12 -4.79 30.43 -11.65
CA SER A 12 -4.16 31.74 -11.82
C SER A 12 -3.23 32.20 -10.68
N PHE A 13 -2.89 31.34 -9.71
CA PHE A 13 -2.01 31.74 -8.59
C PHE A 13 -0.74 30.87 -8.50
N ARG A 14 0.14 30.99 -9.49
CA ARG A 14 1.51 30.44 -9.44
C ARG A 14 2.57 31.54 -9.33
N ARG A 15 2.65 32.20 -8.17
CA ARG A 15 3.90 32.82 -7.66
C ARG A 15 3.74 33.21 -6.20
N TRP A 16 4.08 32.28 -5.31
CA TRP A 16 4.33 32.60 -3.90
C TRP A 16 5.63 31.96 -3.47
N HIS A 17 6.39 32.70 -2.66
CA HIS A 17 7.71 32.33 -2.17
C HIS A 17 7.68 30.94 -1.53
N ARG A 18 8.65 30.08 -1.91
CA ARG A 18 8.84 28.74 -1.35
C ARG A 18 8.93 28.82 0.18
N TRP A 19 7.83 28.57 0.86
CA TRP A 19 7.89 27.95 2.17
C TRP A 19 8.29 26.50 1.90
N ALA A 20 9.54 26.14 2.16
CA ALA A 20 9.96 24.75 2.12
C ALA A 20 9.45 24.10 3.42
N PRO A 21 8.43 23.22 3.38
CA PRO A 21 8.05 22.51 4.58
C PRO A 21 9.27 21.68 5.02
N ALA A 22 9.61 21.73 6.31
CA ALA A 22 10.56 20.77 6.85
C ALA A 22 9.98 19.37 6.59
N PRO A 23 10.73 18.45 5.96
CA PRO A 23 10.23 17.10 5.70
C PRO A 23 9.85 16.48 7.05
N GLY A 24 8.55 16.29 7.25
CA GLY A 24 8.06 15.69 8.48
C GLY A 24 8.62 14.29 8.60
N GLY A 25 9.12 13.93 9.78
CA GLY A 25 9.57 12.56 10.04
C GLY A 25 8.41 11.56 9.83
N PRO A 26 8.71 10.27 9.59
CA PRO A 26 7.67 9.26 9.49
C PRO A 26 6.74 9.31 10.72
N GLY A 27 5.44 9.51 10.48
CA GLY A 27 4.43 9.62 11.54
C GLY A 27 4.06 11.05 11.97
N GLN A 28 4.70 12.08 11.41
CA GLN A 28 4.31 13.47 11.61
C GLN A 28 3.09 13.82 10.74
N LEU A 29 2.13 14.55 11.33
CA LEU A 29 0.98 15.08 10.60
C LEU A 29 1.48 16.12 9.60
N GLN A 30 1.24 15.85 8.32
CA GLN A 30 1.39 16.86 7.28
C GLN A 30 0.28 17.91 7.48
N LEU A 31 0.64 19.18 7.35
CA LEU A 31 -0.24 20.32 7.61
C LEU A 31 -0.01 21.42 6.56
N ASP A 32 0.57 21.06 5.42
CA ASP A 32 1.02 22.01 4.43
C ASP A 32 -0.18 22.57 3.66
N LYS A 33 -1.21 21.76 3.43
CA LYS A 33 -2.47 22.20 2.81
C LYS A 33 -3.26 23.12 3.75
N ALA A 34 -3.29 22.77 5.04
CA ALA A 34 -3.88 23.62 6.08
C ALA A 34 -3.16 24.98 6.17
N ALA A 35 -1.83 24.98 6.12
CA ALA A 35 -1.03 26.21 6.11
C ALA A 35 -1.34 27.08 4.90
N GLN A 36 -1.40 26.48 3.70
CA GLN A 36 -1.73 27.18 2.46
C GLN A 36 -3.12 27.82 2.53
N ARG A 37 -4.16 27.05 2.88
CA ARG A 37 -5.54 27.56 3.03
C ARG A 37 -5.62 28.68 4.06
N LEU A 38 -4.92 28.56 5.20
CA LEU A 38 -4.88 29.62 6.20
C LEU A 38 -4.26 30.91 5.67
N GLN A 39 -3.24 30.84 4.81
CA GLN A 39 -2.67 32.02 4.16
C GLN A 39 -3.68 32.68 3.22
N GLU A 40 -4.42 31.88 2.44
CA GLU A 40 -5.49 32.35 1.55
C GLU A 40 -6.61 33.06 2.31
N PHE A 41 -6.99 32.58 3.51
CA PHE A 41 -7.98 33.24 4.36
C PHE A 41 -7.41 34.33 5.26
N ALA A 42 -6.09 34.47 5.33
CA ALA A 42 -5.38 35.50 6.09
C ALA A 42 -5.09 36.74 5.25
N VAL A 43 -5.87 36.98 4.19
CA VAL A 43 -5.91 38.28 3.53
C VAL A 43 -6.40 39.28 4.57
N PRO A 44 -5.62 40.33 4.86
CA PRO A 44 -6.13 41.46 5.63
C PRO A 44 -7.35 41.96 4.85
N ASP A 45 -8.54 41.89 5.46
CA ASP A 45 -9.57 42.83 5.04
C ASP A 45 -8.91 44.21 5.05
N GLU A 46 -9.24 45.08 4.10
CA GLU A 46 -8.76 46.46 4.06
C GLU A 46 -9.05 47.13 5.41
N LEU A 47 -8.10 46.99 6.34
CA LEU A 47 -8.28 47.25 7.75
C LEU A 47 -7.90 48.71 7.94
N ASP A 48 -8.92 49.57 7.96
CA ASP A 48 -8.94 50.79 8.75
C ASP A 48 -8.27 50.50 10.10
N GLY A 49 -7.08 51.07 10.30
CA GLY A 49 -6.07 50.62 11.27
C GLY A 49 -6.39 50.83 12.76
N THR A 50 -7.65 50.69 13.18
CA THR A 50 -8.09 51.10 14.52
C THR A 50 -8.77 50.01 15.36
N ALA A 51 -9.14 48.85 14.79
CA ALA A 51 -9.74 47.78 15.58
C ALA A 51 -8.71 46.70 16.03
N PRO A 52 -8.71 46.29 17.31
CA PRO A 52 -7.96 45.12 17.75
C PRO A 52 -8.34 43.92 16.88
N ARG A 53 -7.36 43.24 16.28
CA ARG A 53 -7.61 42.10 15.37
C ARG A 53 -8.37 41.01 16.13
N ALA A 54 -9.68 40.93 15.89
CA ALA A 54 -10.53 39.90 16.46
C ALA A 54 -9.97 38.50 16.12
N ARG A 55 -10.07 37.56 17.07
CA ARG A 55 -9.71 36.16 16.82
C ARG A 55 -10.60 35.63 15.69
N ARG A 56 -9.99 35.05 14.65
CA ARG A 56 -10.72 34.38 13.55
C ARG A 56 -10.94 32.91 13.90
N ARG A 57 -12.11 32.38 13.56
CA ARG A 57 -12.45 30.97 13.75
C ARG A 57 -12.27 30.23 12.43
N ALA A 58 -11.67 29.05 12.49
CA ALA A 58 -11.54 28.12 11.39
C ALA A 58 -11.99 26.74 11.83
N ALA A 59 -12.54 25.95 10.91
CA ALA A 59 -12.94 24.58 11.16
C ALA A 59 -12.00 23.59 10.45
N PHE A 60 -11.92 22.38 10.96
CA PHE A 60 -11.30 21.25 10.27
C PHE A 60 -12.16 19.99 10.42
N LEU A 61 -12.05 19.09 9.44
CA LEU A 61 -12.87 17.90 9.34
C LEU A 61 -12.01 16.64 9.48
N VAL A 62 -12.55 15.62 10.14
CA VAL A 62 -11.89 14.32 10.29
C VAL A 62 -12.86 13.23 9.91
N LEU A 63 -12.57 12.50 8.84
CA LEU A 63 -13.29 11.28 8.46
C LEU A 63 -12.45 10.09 8.94
N TRP A 64 -12.99 9.37 9.93
CA TRP A 64 -12.35 8.22 10.55
C TRP A 64 -13.10 6.93 10.23
N GLY A 65 -12.39 5.84 10.00
CA GLY A 65 -12.98 4.53 9.74
C GLY A 65 -11.97 3.55 9.13
N SER A 66 -12.45 2.42 8.61
CA SER A 66 -11.58 1.40 7.99
C SER A 66 -10.85 1.94 6.77
N LEU A 67 -11.52 2.72 5.91
CA LEU A 67 -10.97 3.25 4.65
C LEU A 67 -10.27 2.16 3.83
N ASN A 68 -11.00 1.05 3.61
CA ASN A 68 -10.44 -0.19 3.07
C ASN A 68 -11.08 -0.65 1.74
N PRO A 69 -10.61 -0.16 0.58
CA PRO A 69 -9.72 0.99 0.44
C PRO A 69 -10.50 2.31 0.53
N VAL A 70 -9.77 3.42 0.62
CA VAL A 70 -10.36 4.74 0.38
C VAL A 70 -10.96 4.82 -1.03
N HIS A 71 -12.12 5.45 -1.18
CA HIS A 71 -12.80 5.64 -2.46
C HIS A 71 -13.44 7.03 -2.55
N ALA A 72 -13.93 7.40 -3.73
CA ALA A 72 -14.53 8.70 -4.05
C ALA A 72 -15.63 9.10 -3.06
N GLY A 73 -16.46 8.15 -2.62
CA GLY A 73 -17.49 8.40 -1.60
C GLY A 73 -16.97 9.06 -0.30
N HIS A 74 -15.76 8.72 0.16
CA HIS A 74 -15.16 9.36 1.35
C HIS A 74 -14.75 10.81 1.09
N LEU A 75 -14.20 11.09 -0.09
CA LEU A 75 -13.79 12.45 -0.49
C LEU A 75 -15.01 13.35 -0.70
N THR A 76 -16.04 12.84 -1.38
CA THR A 76 -17.32 13.56 -1.55
C THR A 76 -17.99 13.84 -0.19
N ALA A 77 -17.85 12.94 0.80
CA ALA A 77 -18.37 13.17 2.14
C ALA A 77 -17.65 14.33 2.85
N LEU A 78 -16.31 14.41 2.70
CA LEU A 78 -15.52 15.53 3.20
C LEU A 78 -15.91 16.85 2.53
N GLU A 79 -16.09 16.87 1.21
CA GLU A 79 -16.49 18.07 0.46
C GLU A 79 -17.87 18.57 0.89
N ALA A 80 -18.87 17.69 0.95
CA ALA A 80 -20.22 18.05 1.36
C ALA A 80 -20.26 18.51 2.82
N ALA A 81 -19.46 17.88 3.70
CA ALA A 81 -19.31 18.31 5.07
C ALA A 81 -18.64 19.69 5.19
N ALA A 82 -17.66 20.00 4.32
CA ALA A 82 -16.95 21.28 4.35
C ALA A 82 -17.87 22.47 4.09
N GLU A 83 -18.76 22.33 3.10
CA GLU A 83 -19.78 23.34 2.80
C GLU A 83 -20.70 23.57 4.00
N ALA A 84 -21.29 22.49 4.54
CA ALA A 84 -22.25 22.58 5.64
C ALA A 84 -21.61 23.09 6.94
N VAL A 85 -20.38 22.68 7.24
CA VAL A 85 -19.64 23.14 8.43
C VAL A 85 -19.22 24.58 8.28
N SER A 86 -18.79 25.03 7.09
CA SER A 86 -18.42 26.44 6.88
C SER A 86 -19.59 27.37 7.19
N ALA A 87 -20.78 27.00 6.70
CA ALA A 87 -22.02 27.75 6.99
C ALA A 87 -22.36 27.76 8.49
N LYS A 88 -22.22 26.62 9.19
CA LYS A 88 -22.58 26.51 10.61
C LYS A 88 -21.56 27.13 11.56
N ALA A 89 -20.26 26.94 11.30
CA ALA A 89 -19.18 27.43 12.14
C ALA A 89 -18.98 28.95 12.00
N LYS A 90 -19.54 29.57 10.95
CA LYS A 90 -19.32 30.97 10.56
C LYS A 90 -17.84 31.27 10.34
N GLY A 91 -17.16 30.35 9.66
CA GLY A 91 -15.74 30.43 9.37
C GLY A 91 -15.35 29.38 8.33
N PRO A 92 -14.18 29.53 7.70
CA PRO A 92 -13.74 28.61 6.66
C PRO A 92 -13.38 27.24 7.23
N VAL A 93 -13.59 26.19 6.44
CA VAL A 93 -12.95 24.89 6.65
C VAL A 93 -11.57 24.92 6.00
N VAL A 94 -10.52 24.81 6.83
CA VAL A 94 -9.13 24.97 6.41
C VAL A 94 -8.41 23.64 6.14
N ALA A 95 -8.95 22.53 6.65
CA ALA A 95 -8.33 21.22 6.48
C ALA A 95 -9.35 20.08 6.62
N GLY A 96 -9.11 19.00 5.87
CA GLY A 96 -9.82 17.73 5.96
C GLY A 96 -8.82 16.61 6.18
N PHE A 97 -9.17 15.62 6.97
CA PHE A 97 -8.27 14.51 7.30
C PHE A 97 -8.95 13.16 7.10
N LEU A 98 -8.35 12.29 6.29
CA LEU A 98 -8.66 10.87 6.23
C LEU A 98 -7.86 10.13 7.30
N ALA A 99 -8.53 9.55 8.29
CA ALA A 99 -7.89 8.89 9.42
C ALA A 99 -8.24 7.39 9.48
N PRO A 100 -7.47 6.52 8.79
CA PRO A 100 -7.72 5.09 8.84
C PRO A 100 -7.56 4.56 10.29
N SER A 101 -8.46 3.70 10.72
CA SER A 101 -8.45 3.05 12.04
C SER A 101 -7.44 1.89 12.08
N VAL A 102 -6.82 1.62 13.24
CA VAL A 102 -6.02 0.39 13.48
C VAL A 102 -6.85 -0.68 14.18
N ASP A 103 -7.89 -0.29 14.92
CA ASP A 103 -8.62 -1.14 15.88
C ASP A 103 -9.68 -2.05 15.24
N GLU A 104 -9.38 -2.63 14.08
CA GLU A 104 -10.20 -3.72 13.54
C GLU A 104 -9.51 -5.03 13.93
N GLU A 105 -9.83 -5.51 15.14
CA GLU A 105 -9.39 -6.80 15.70
C GLU A 105 -9.78 -8.02 14.82
N GLU A 106 -10.40 -7.80 13.66
CA GLU A 106 -10.82 -8.82 12.70
C GLU A 106 -10.69 -8.34 11.26
N LEU A 107 -9.57 -7.68 10.92
CA LEU A 107 -9.21 -7.60 9.50
C LEU A 107 -9.03 -9.04 9.00
N GLU A 108 -10.00 -9.52 8.21
CA GLU A 108 -9.88 -10.80 7.48
C GLU A 108 -8.50 -10.85 6.80
N ASN A 109 -7.92 -12.05 6.67
CA ASN A 109 -6.53 -12.26 6.23
C ASN A 109 -6.15 -11.55 4.90
N ASP A 110 -7.12 -11.11 4.11
CA ASP A 110 -6.93 -10.45 2.82
C ASP A 110 -7.08 -8.92 2.85
N GLN A 111 -7.20 -8.30 4.03
CA GLN A 111 -7.35 -6.85 4.14
C GLN A 111 -5.99 -6.13 4.20
N PRO A 112 -5.81 -4.99 3.52
CA PRO A 112 -4.57 -4.21 3.58
C PRO A 112 -4.28 -3.76 5.01
N SER A 113 -3.00 -3.91 5.38
CA SER A 113 -2.45 -3.42 6.64
C SER A 113 -2.73 -1.92 6.83
N PHE A 114 -2.69 -1.46 8.08
CA PHE A 114 -2.83 -0.03 8.39
C PHE A 114 -1.86 0.85 7.58
N ALA A 115 -0.60 0.42 7.41
CA ALA A 115 0.40 1.14 6.64
C ALA A 115 -0.01 1.27 5.16
N GLN A 116 -0.54 0.19 4.56
CA GLN A 116 -1.06 0.21 3.20
C GLN A 116 -2.29 1.11 3.08
N ARG A 117 -3.28 0.99 3.99
CA ARG A 117 -4.49 1.85 3.98
C ARG A 117 -4.14 3.33 4.12
N ARG A 118 -3.21 3.67 5.02
CA ARG A 118 -2.67 5.04 5.15
C ARG A 118 -2.04 5.52 3.86
N HIS A 119 -1.26 4.67 3.19
CA HIS A 119 -0.63 5.02 1.92
C HIS A 119 -1.68 5.27 0.82
N LEU A 120 -2.70 4.41 0.71
CA LEU A 120 -3.82 4.62 -0.22
C LEU A 120 -4.57 5.92 0.09
N CYS A 121 -4.79 6.25 1.36
CA CYS A 121 -5.37 7.55 1.75
C CYS A 121 -4.49 8.72 1.28
N ALA A 122 -3.17 8.62 1.41
CA ALA A 122 -2.27 9.68 0.95
C ALA A 122 -2.35 9.87 -0.57
N LEU A 123 -2.39 8.78 -1.33
CA LEU A 123 -2.57 8.81 -2.79
C LEU A 123 -3.93 9.40 -3.19
N ALA A 124 -5.00 9.05 -2.49
CA ALA A 124 -6.35 9.60 -2.75
C ALA A 124 -6.43 11.11 -2.50
N CYS A 125 -5.56 11.64 -1.64
CA CYS A 125 -5.53 13.05 -1.29
C CYS A 125 -4.65 13.88 -2.23
N THR A 126 -3.87 13.29 -3.15
CA THR A 126 -2.88 14.04 -3.96
C THR A 126 -3.51 15.20 -4.75
N ASP A 127 -4.71 15.00 -5.31
CA ASP A 127 -5.38 16.01 -6.13
C ASP A 127 -6.22 17.01 -5.32
N SER A 128 -6.36 16.81 -4.01
CA SER A 128 -7.05 17.75 -3.12
C SER A 128 -6.10 18.83 -2.62
N ASP A 129 -6.54 20.08 -2.57
CA ASP A 129 -5.79 21.22 -2.04
C ASP A 129 -5.99 21.43 -0.52
N TRP A 130 -6.86 20.65 0.13
CA TRP A 130 -7.18 20.82 1.57
C TRP A 130 -7.35 19.52 2.37
N ILE A 131 -7.46 18.37 1.69
CA ILE A 131 -7.60 17.07 2.35
C ILE A 131 -6.23 16.40 2.44
N GLU A 132 -5.89 15.88 3.62
CA GLU A 132 -4.66 15.16 3.91
C GLU A 132 -4.92 13.79 4.56
N ALA A 133 -3.96 12.88 4.45
CA ALA A 133 -4.02 11.60 5.16
C ALA A 133 -3.43 11.74 6.57
N CYS A 134 -4.21 11.36 7.59
CA CYS A 134 -3.76 11.35 8.97
C CYS A 134 -2.83 10.15 9.21
N PRO A 135 -1.65 10.36 9.82
CA PRO A 135 -0.69 9.28 10.03
C PRO A 135 -0.98 8.41 11.26
N TRP A 136 -2.03 8.72 12.03
CA TRP A 136 -2.36 8.05 13.29
C TRP A 136 -3.61 7.19 13.13
N GLY A 137 -3.61 5.96 13.66
CA GLY A 137 -4.77 5.06 13.55
C GLY A 137 -5.24 4.34 14.83
N ARG A 138 -4.43 4.23 15.89
CA ARG A 138 -4.82 3.59 17.17
C ARG A 138 -5.63 4.51 18.10
N SER A 139 -6.60 5.23 17.57
CA SER A 139 -7.30 6.26 18.34
C SER A 139 -8.72 6.40 17.86
N SER A 140 -9.65 6.50 18.82
CA SER A 140 -11.01 6.91 18.54
C SER A 140 -11.03 8.26 17.80
N SER A 141 -12.06 8.49 17.00
CA SER A 141 -12.27 9.75 16.28
C SER A 141 -12.07 10.98 17.18
N SER A 142 -12.55 10.91 18.42
CA SER A 142 -12.39 11.96 19.44
C SER A 142 -10.95 12.25 19.81
N LYS A 143 -10.12 11.22 19.99
CA LYS A 143 -8.69 11.37 20.28
C LYS A 143 -7.95 11.94 19.07
N VAL A 144 -8.30 11.48 17.86
CA VAL A 144 -7.72 12.01 16.61
C VAL A 144 -8.04 13.49 16.45
N VAL A 145 -9.31 13.90 16.59
CA VAL A 145 -9.74 15.30 16.51
C VAL A 145 -8.98 16.17 17.52
N ARG A 146 -8.86 15.75 18.79
CA ARG A 146 -8.12 16.51 19.81
C ARG A 146 -6.63 16.64 19.46
N LYS A 147 -6.03 15.57 18.94
CA LYS A 147 -4.62 15.58 18.55
C LYS A 147 -4.39 16.52 17.36
N ILE A 148 -5.22 16.45 16.31
CA ILE A 148 -5.17 17.38 15.18
C ILE A 148 -5.37 18.83 15.64
N HIS A 149 -6.38 19.09 16.49
CA HIS A 149 -6.60 20.41 17.07
C HIS A 149 -5.33 20.93 17.74
N LYS A 150 -4.72 20.14 18.63
CA LYS A 150 -3.50 20.51 19.34
C LYS A 150 -2.40 20.90 18.35
N HIS A 151 -2.14 20.10 17.32
CA HIS A 151 -1.13 20.38 16.31
C HIS A 151 -1.43 21.65 15.49
N LEU A 152 -2.69 21.87 15.09
CA LEU A 152 -3.11 23.09 14.39
C LEU A 152 -2.94 24.32 15.28
N GLN A 153 -3.36 24.25 16.55
CA GLN A 153 -3.26 25.35 17.49
C GLN A 153 -1.79 25.69 17.82
N GLU A 154 -0.94 24.68 18.01
CA GLU A 154 0.49 24.88 18.27
C GLU A 154 1.20 25.50 17.06
N ARG A 155 0.92 25.03 15.85
CA ARG A 155 1.62 25.46 14.64
C ARG A 155 1.07 26.75 14.03
N PHE A 156 -0.24 27.00 14.16
CA PHE A 156 -0.95 28.07 13.45
C PHE A 156 -1.82 28.94 14.36
N SER A 157 -1.53 29.01 15.67
CA SER A 157 -2.21 29.96 16.57
C SER A 157 -2.17 31.40 16.06
N ARG A 158 -1.12 31.77 15.30
CA ARG A 158 -1.03 33.04 14.59
C ARG A 158 -0.49 32.83 13.16
N VAL A 159 -1.21 33.36 12.17
CA VAL A 159 -0.78 33.40 10.76
C VAL A 159 -1.01 34.83 10.25
N ASN A 160 0.02 35.46 9.66
CA ASN A 160 -0.01 36.87 9.22
C ASN A 160 -0.49 37.86 10.31
N GLY A 161 -0.18 37.56 11.58
CA GLY A 161 -0.59 38.35 12.73
C GLY A 161 -2.10 38.30 13.04
N ILE A 162 -2.83 37.35 12.46
CA ILE A 162 -4.21 37.02 12.82
C ILE A 162 -4.17 35.85 13.81
N ALA A 163 -4.84 35.99 14.95
CA ALA A 163 -5.01 34.90 15.90
C ALA A 163 -6.13 33.96 15.43
N TRP A 164 -5.82 32.67 15.32
CA TRP A 164 -6.77 31.64 14.89
C TRP A 164 -7.22 30.76 16.05
N GLU A 165 -8.51 30.43 16.04
CA GLU A 165 -9.14 29.43 16.90
C GLU A 165 -9.72 28.31 16.03
N PHE A 166 -9.34 27.07 16.32
CA PHE A 166 -9.72 25.91 15.51
C PHE A 166 -10.88 25.13 16.12
N GLU A 167 -11.84 24.75 15.30
CA GLU A 167 -12.97 23.90 15.67
C GLU A 167 -12.93 22.58 14.91
N GLY A 168 -12.80 21.47 15.64
CA GLY A 168 -12.73 20.14 15.06
C GLY A 168 -14.09 19.48 14.93
N TRP A 169 -14.37 18.95 13.73
CA TRP A 169 -15.56 18.17 13.43
C TRP A 169 -15.18 16.77 12.99
N GLN A 170 -15.87 15.77 13.54
CA GLN A 170 -15.81 14.41 13.02
C GLN A 170 -16.89 14.19 11.97
N ILE A 171 -16.60 13.41 10.95
CA ILE A 171 -17.57 12.94 9.95
C ILE A 171 -17.93 11.51 10.29
N ALA A 172 -19.23 11.25 10.32
CA ALA A 172 -19.82 9.94 10.58
C ALA A 172 -20.85 9.65 9.48
N SER A 173 -20.89 8.41 9.02
CA SER A 173 -21.97 7.91 8.16
C SER A 173 -23.27 7.72 8.98
N ALA A 174 -24.38 7.50 8.30
CA ALA A 174 -25.69 7.35 8.93
C ALA A 174 -25.76 6.11 9.84
N ASP A 175 -25.16 4.99 9.43
CA ASP A 175 -25.04 3.75 10.23
C ASP A 175 -24.26 3.99 11.52
N ALA A 176 -23.25 4.86 11.50
CA ALA A 176 -22.48 5.21 12.68
C ALA A 176 -23.33 5.91 13.76
N ALA A 177 -24.47 6.52 13.39
CA ALA A 177 -25.41 7.06 14.37
C ALA A 177 -25.99 5.97 15.30
N LEU A 178 -26.06 4.72 14.86
CA LEU A 178 -26.56 3.61 15.67
C LEU A 178 -25.60 3.19 16.79
N VAL A 179 -24.29 3.39 16.56
CA VAL A 179 -23.25 2.84 17.43
C VAL A 179 -22.42 3.91 18.14
N LEU A 180 -22.42 5.16 17.65
CA LEU A 180 -21.66 6.24 18.26
C LEU A 180 -22.48 6.90 19.37
N PRO A 181 -22.09 6.79 20.65
CA PRO A 181 -22.74 7.57 21.71
C PRO A 181 -22.30 9.03 21.62
N LEU A 182 -23.20 9.94 21.24
CA LEU A 182 -22.96 11.37 21.37
C LEU A 182 -22.95 11.77 22.85
N LYS A 183 -21.78 11.76 23.47
CA LYS A 183 -21.52 12.33 24.80
C LYS A 183 -21.25 13.83 24.68
N ARG A 184 -21.49 14.60 25.76
CA ARG A 184 -21.18 16.05 25.81
C ARG A 184 -19.73 16.39 25.46
N SER A 185 -18.79 15.49 25.80
CA SER A 185 -17.36 15.61 25.51
C SER A 185 -16.95 15.13 24.11
N SER A 186 -17.91 14.69 23.28
CA SER A 186 -17.65 14.25 21.91
C SER A 186 -17.36 15.47 21.03
N PRO A 187 -16.52 15.30 19.99
CA PRO A 187 -16.41 16.27 18.92
C PRO A 187 -17.77 16.62 18.33
N ARG A 188 -17.85 17.80 17.72
CA ARG A 188 -18.98 18.13 16.86
C ARG A 188 -19.00 17.14 15.70
N THR A 189 -20.19 16.75 15.28
CA THR A 189 -20.37 15.65 14.33
C THR A 189 -21.11 16.10 13.09
N VAL A 190 -20.59 15.76 11.94
CA VAL A 190 -21.31 15.82 10.67
C VAL A 190 -21.75 14.40 10.35
N PHE A 191 -23.06 14.17 10.36
CA PHE A 191 -23.64 12.95 9.83
C PHE A 191 -23.88 13.10 8.34
N VAL A 192 -23.49 12.07 7.61
CA VAL A 192 -23.57 12.03 6.17
C VAL A 192 -24.56 10.93 5.79
N ALA A 193 -25.59 11.32 5.04
CA ALA A 193 -26.68 10.45 4.63
C ALA A 193 -26.71 10.30 3.11
N HIS A 194 -26.76 9.05 2.63
CA HIS A 194 -26.76 8.73 1.20
C HIS A 194 -28.16 8.89 0.58
N ASP A 195 -29.20 8.52 1.33
CA ASP A 195 -30.59 8.57 0.87
C ASP A 195 -31.55 9.10 1.96
N GLU A 196 -32.87 9.05 1.70
CA GLU A 196 -33.87 9.50 2.68
C GLU A 196 -34.02 8.55 3.87
N SER A 197 -33.71 7.26 3.69
CA SER A 197 -33.72 6.28 4.79
C SER A 197 -32.65 6.64 5.82
N ASP A 198 -31.43 6.91 5.35
CA ASP A 198 -30.32 7.40 6.17
C ASP A 198 -30.67 8.70 6.90
N ARG A 199 -31.31 9.65 6.19
CA ARG A 199 -31.73 10.92 6.80
C ARG A 199 -32.75 10.71 7.91
N CYS A 200 -33.75 9.86 7.69
CA CYS A 200 -34.74 9.51 8.68
C CYS A 200 -34.10 8.85 9.91
N LEU A 201 -33.15 7.95 9.68
CA LEU A 201 -32.38 7.29 10.73
C LEU A 201 -31.63 8.32 11.59
N VAL A 202 -30.82 9.18 10.95
CA VAL A 202 -30.03 10.19 11.65
C VAL A 202 -30.92 11.22 12.35
N ARG A 203 -32.01 11.67 11.72
CA ARG A 203 -32.96 12.60 12.36
C ARG A 203 -33.58 12.00 13.61
N SER A 204 -33.99 10.74 13.55
CA SER A 204 -34.56 10.04 14.72
C SER A 204 -33.53 9.93 15.85
N TYR A 205 -32.29 9.59 15.51
CA TYR A 205 -31.18 9.56 16.46
C TYR A 205 -30.91 10.94 17.10
N ILE A 206 -30.82 11.99 16.29
CA ILE A 206 -30.59 13.36 16.77
C ILE A 206 -31.76 13.85 17.63
N ALA A 207 -33.00 13.54 17.25
CA ALA A 207 -34.20 13.93 18.01
C ALA A 207 -34.25 13.26 19.39
N GLY A 208 -33.71 12.05 19.52
CA GLY A 208 -33.56 11.36 20.81
C GLY A 208 -32.41 11.90 21.67
N CYS A 209 -31.60 12.83 21.15
CA CYS A 209 -30.48 13.42 21.89
C CYS A 209 -30.88 14.72 22.62
N GLU A 210 -30.16 15.02 23.71
CA GLU A 210 -30.28 16.32 24.41
C GLU A 210 -30.05 17.51 23.47
N GLN A 211 -30.74 18.64 23.70
CA GLN A 211 -30.67 19.84 22.85
C GLN A 211 -29.23 20.32 22.58
N GLU A 212 -28.33 20.24 23.57
CA GLU A 212 -26.92 20.61 23.40
C GLU A 212 -26.21 19.75 22.33
N LYS A 213 -26.60 18.48 22.19
CA LYS A 213 -26.04 17.56 21.18
C LYS A 213 -26.56 17.86 19.78
N ILE A 214 -27.81 18.28 19.67
CA ILE A 214 -28.42 18.74 18.40
C ILE A 214 -27.65 19.95 17.88
N ALA A 215 -27.36 20.93 18.75
CA ALA A 215 -26.61 22.12 18.38
C ALA A 215 -25.20 21.80 17.84
N ARG A 216 -24.60 20.69 18.28
CA ARG A 216 -23.25 20.22 17.90
C ARG A 216 -23.23 19.25 16.71
N SER A 217 -24.38 18.98 16.10
CA SER A 217 -24.51 18.02 14.99
C SER A 217 -24.98 18.70 13.72
N VAL A 218 -24.55 18.21 12.56
CA VAL A 218 -25.06 18.63 11.23
C VAL A 218 -25.41 17.37 10.47
N LEU A 219 -26.56 17.36 9.80
CA LEU A 219 -26.91 16.32 8.85
C LEU A 219 -26.68 16.86 7.44
N VAL A 220 -25.89 16.14 6.65
CA VAL A 220 -25.57 16.46 5.25
C VAL A 220 -26.11 15.36 4.36
N ALA A 221 -26.85 15.78 3.34
CA ALA A 221 -27.33 14.91 2.29
C ALA A 221 -26.28 14.78 1.18
N MET A 222 -25.89 13.56 0.83
CA MET A 222 -25.00 13.31 -0.30
C MET A 222 -25.79 13.16 -1.62
N SER A 223 -26.37 14.24 -2.11
CA SER A 223 -27.10 14.23 -3.38
C SER A 223 -26.24 13.80 -4.58
N ARG A 224 -24.90 13.92 -4.48
CA ARG A 224 -23.92 13.53 -5.50
C ARG A 224 -23.15 12.26 -5.14
N TYR A 225 -23.70 11.41 -4.27
CA TYR A 225 -23.01 10.18 -3.87
C TYR A 225 -22.84 9.20 -5.05
N PRO A 226 -21.64 8.68 -5.32
CA PRO A 226 -21.43 7.70 -6.39
C PRO A 226 -22.00 6.30 -6.10
N GLY A 227 -22.67 6.09 -4.95
CA GLY A 227 -23.29 4.81 -4.59
C GLY A 227 -22.27 3.71 -4.25
N VAL A 228 -21.00 4.07 -4.04
CA VAL A 228 -19.91 3.11 -3.84
C VAL A 228 -19.78 2.70 -2.38
N THR A 229 -19.40 1.46 -2.12
CA THR A 229 -18.99 1.01 -0.78
C THR A 229 -17.60 0.41 -0.84
N SER A 230 -16.87 0.44 0.28
CA SER A 230 -15.56 -0.21 0.38
C SER A 230 -15.65 -1.73 0.11
N ALA A 231 -16.74 -2.38 0.51
CA ALA A 231 -16.97 -3.80 0.25
C ALA A 231 -17.08 -4.10 -1.26
N GLU A 232 -17.85 -3.30 -1.99
CA GLU A 232 -18.00 -3.47 -3.44
C GLU A 232 -16.69 -3.19 -4.19
N VAL A 233 -15.93 -2.18 -3.76
CA VAL A 233 -14.60 -1.93 -4.32
C VAL A 233 -13.67 -3.13 -4.09
N ARG A 234 -13.63 -3.69 -2.87
CA ARG A 234 -12.82 -4.90 -2.60
C ARG A 234 -13.25 -6.07 -3.48
N ARG A 235 -14.55 -6.28 -3.67
CA ARG A 235 -15.07 -7.33 -4.56
C ARG A 235 -14.52 -7.18 -5.99
N LEU A 236 -14.56 -5.97 -6.54
CA LEU A 236 -14.04 -5.68 -7.89
C LEU A 236 -12.52 -5.82 -7.99
N VAL A 237 -11.78 -5.38 -6.96
CA VAL A 237 -10.32 -5.55 -6.87
C VAL A 237 -9.95 -7.03 -6.86
N SER A 238 -10.61 -7.83 -6.02
CA SER A 238 -10.38 -9.29 -5.95
C SER A 238 -10.72 -9.99 -7.27
N ALA A 239 -11.76 -9.52 -7.96
CA ALA A 239 -12.15 -10.01 -9.29
C ALA A 239 -11.28 -9.46 -10.44
N ARG A 240 -10.31 -8.58 -10.14
CA ARG A 240 -9.46 -7.88 -11.13
C ARG A 240 -10.26 -7.15 -12.22
N GLU A 241 -11.45 -6.64 -11.87
CA GLU A 241 -12.32 -5.88 -12.77
C GLU A 241 -11.87 -4.40 -12.84
N TRP A 242 -10.62 -4.18 -13.25
CA TRP A 242 -9.98 -2.85 -13.25
C TRP A 242 -10.64 -1.84 -14.17
N ASP A 243 -11.09 -2.28 -15.36
CA ASP A 243 -11.79 -1.43 -16.32
C ASP A 243 -13.07 -0.88 -15.70
N ARG A 244 -13.82 -1.71 -14.97
CA ARG A 244 -15.03 -1.27 -14.27
C ARG A 244 -14.73 -0.25 -13.17
N LEU A 245 -13.67 -0.46 -12.39
CA LEU A 245 -13.25 0.52 -11.37
C LEU A 245 -12.88 1.87 -11.99
N THR A 246 -12.22 1.83 -13.16
CA THR A 246 -11.83 3.02 -13.95
C THR A 246 -13.04 3.74 -14.50
N GLU A 247 -13.92 3.04 -15.22
CA GLU A 247 -15.14 3.59 -15.83
C GLU A 247 -16.06 4.25 -14.80
N ARG A 248 -16.12 3.67 -13.59
CA ARG A 248 -16.96 4.17 -12.50
C ARG A 248 -16.37 5.39 -11.79
N GLY A 249 -15.08 5.67 -11.95
CA GLY A 249 -14.40 6.75 -11.25
C GLY A 249 -14.46 6.61 -9.71
N TRP A 250 -14.51 5.38 -9.21
CA TRP A 250 -14.69 5.12 -7.78
C TRP A 250 -13.41 5.27 -6.96
N LEU A 251 -12.25 5.18 -7.61
CA LEU A 251 -10.95 5.33 -7.00
C LEU A 251 -10.20 6.46 -7.68
N ALA A 252 -9.37 7.19 -6.92
CA ALA A 252 -8.41 8.09 -7.52
C ALA A 252 -7.44 7.28 -8.40
N PRO A 253 -6.98 7.81 -9.55
CA PRO A 253 -6.11 7.08 -10.49
C PRO A 253 -4.88 6.46 -9.81
N ALA A 254 -4.19 7.22 -8.95
CA ALA A 254 -3.02 6.73 -8.22
C ALA A 254 -3.35 5.60 -7.21
N VAL A 255 -4.55 5.60 -6.64
CA VAL A 255 -5.01 4.51 -5.75
C VAL A 255 -5.28 3.24 -6.57
N LEU A 256 -5.92 3.39 -7.73
CA LEU A 256 -6.19 2.27 -8.63
C LEU A 256 -4.88 1.62 -9.12
N GLU A 257 -3.94 2.43 -9.63
CA GLU A 257 -2.63 1.97 -10.08
C GLU A 257 -1.88 1.21 -8.97
N ARG A 258 -1.92 1.75 -7.74
CA ARG A 258 -1.28 1.09 -6.60
C ARG A 258 -1.90 -0.26 -6.28
N LEU A 259 -3.24 -0.37 -6.31
CA LEU A 259 -3.95 -1.62 -6.06
C LEU A 259 -3.70 -2.65 -7.16
N GLN A 260 -3.64 -2.23 -8.43
CA GLN A 260 -3.25 -3.08 -9.56
C GLN A 260 -1.86 -3.66 -9.36
N THR A 261 -0.87 -2.80 -9.10
CA THR A 261 0.52 -3.21 -8.85
C THR A 261 0.61 -4.22 -7.70
N GLN A 262 -0.15 -4.00 -6.62
CA GLN A 262 -0.19 -4.91 -5.48
C GLN A 262 -0.80 -6.28 -5.84
N ALA A 263 -1.86 -6.29 -6.64
CA ALA A 263 -2.52 -7.52 -7.07
C ALA A 263 -1.62 -8.34 -8.02
N GLU A 264 -0.91 -7.67 -8.94
CA GLU A 264 0.07 -8.29 -9.84
C GLU A 264 1.26 -8.87 -9.06
N SER A 265 1.80 -8.10 -8.12
CA SER A 265 2.90 -8.55 -7.25
C SER A 265 2.49 -9.80 -6.45
N ALA A 266 1.27 -9.81 -5.88
CA ALA A 266 0.76 -10.95 -5.13
C ALA A 266 0.56 -12.20 -6.01
N GLU A 267 0.18 -12.02 -7.28
CA GLU A 267 0.06 -13.13 -8.24
C GLU A 267 1.42 -13.72 -8.58
N LEU A 268 2.42 -12.88 -8.83
CA LEU A 268 3.78 -13.31 -9.13
C LEU A 268 4.37 -14.12 -7.98
N GLU A 269 4.19 -13.66 -6.73
CA GLU A 269 4.63 -14.40 -5.54
C GLU A 269 3.90 -15.75 -5.40
N ARG A 270 2.60 -15.82 -5.70
CA ARG A 270 1.85 -17.09 -5.71
C ARG A 270 2.37 -18.07 -6.77
N LEU A 271 2.66 -17.57 -7.98
CA LEU A 271 3.21 -18.39 -9.05
C LEU A 271 4.61 -18.88 -8.70
N ARG A 272 5.46 -18.02 -8.13
CA ARG A 272 6.78 -18.38 -7.63
C ARG A 272 6.70 -19.49 -6.58
N ALA A 273 5.89 -19.31 -5.54
CA ALA A 273 5.70 -20.32 -4.50
C ALA A 273 5.21 -21.67 -5.07
N LYS A 274 4.34 -21.64 -6.09
CA LYS A 274 3.88 -22.84 -6.78
C LYS A 274 5.02 -23.54 -7.55
N VAL A 275 5.86 -22.79 -8.25
CA VAL A 275 7.02 -23.32 -8.98
C VAL A 275 8.02 -23.94 -7.99
N GLU A 276 8.33 -23.26 -6.89
CA GLU A 276 9.22 -23.77 -5.84
C GLU A 276 8.67 -25.07 -5.22
N ALA A 277 7.37 -25.12 -4.93
CA ALA A 277 6.72 -26.35 -4.42
C ALA A 277 6.78 -27.51 -5.43
N GLN A 278 6.60 -27.23 -6.72
CA GLN A 278 6.71 -28.24 -7.78
C GLN A 278 8.15 -28.74 -7.95
N ALA A 279 9.13 -27.85 -7.86
CA ALA A 279 10.55 -28.19 -7.90
C ALA A 279 10.93 -29.08 -6.71
N ALA A 280 10.52 -28.71 -5.49
CA ALA A 280 10.74 -29.52 -4.29
C ALA A 280 10.11 -30.92 -4.41
N ALA A 281 8.88 -31.01 -4.94
CA ALA A 281 8.22 -32.29 -5.17
C ALA A 281 8.93 -33.16 -6.24
N LEU A 282 9.57 -32.56 -7.23
CA LEU A 282 10.37 -33.28 -8.22
C LEU A 282 11.67 -33.83 -7.63
N VAL A 283 12.37 -33.03 -6.82
CA VAL A 283 13.58 -33.45 -6.09
C VAL A 283 13.29 -34.65 -5.18
N CYS A 284 12.20 -34.59 -4.40
CA CYS A 284 11.79 -35.70 -3.53
C CYS A 284 11.44 -36.97 -4.32
N ARG A 285 10.77 -36.84 -5.48
CA ARG A 285 10.45 -38.00 -6.33
C ARG A 285 11.70 -38.64 -6.93
N ARG A 286 12.66 -37.84 -7.34
CA ARG A 286 13.94 -38.33 -7.86
C ARG A 286 14.73 -39.05 -6.78
N ALA A 287 14.85 -38.47 -5.59
CA ALA A 287 15.50 -39.11 -4.45
C ALA A 287 14.85 -40.46 -4.08
N GLY A 288 13.51 -40.54 -4.14
CA GLY A 288 12.78 -41.80 -3.94
C GLY A 288 13.04 -42.83 -5.04
N ALA A 289 13.13 -42.41 -6.30
CA ALA A 289 13.46 -43.29 -7.42
C ALA A 289 14.89 -43.82 -7.33
N ASP A 290 15.86 -42.95 -7.03
CA ASP A 290 17.27 -43.31 -6.86
C ASP A 290 17.44 -44.32 -5.69
N ALA A 291 16.71 -44.14 -4.59
CA ALA A 291 16.72 -45.09 -3.47
C ALA A 291 16.12 -46.46 -3.85
N ALA A 292 15.04 -46.48 -4.63
CA ALA A 292 14.42 -47.71 -5.10
C ALA A 292 15.31 -48.47 -6.10
N GLU A 293 16.00 -47.75 -6.98
CA GLU A 293 16.97 -48.35 -7.92
C GLU A 293 18.19 -48.92 -7.19
N ALA A 294 18.70 -48.21 -6.18
CA ALA A 294 19.78 -48.71 -5.32
C ALA A 294 19.38 -50.02 -4.60
N GLU A 295 18.15 -50.11 -4.08
CA GLU A 295 17.63 -51.32 -3.43
C GLU A 295 17.46 -52.48 -4.45
N ALA A 296 16.98 -52.19 -5.66
CA ALA A 296 16.84 -53.19 -6.71
C ALA A 296 18.21 -53.75 -7.15
N GLY A 297 19.22 -52.89 -7.31
CA GLY A 297 20.58 -53.30 -7.64
C GLY A 297 21.22 -54.17 -6.55
N LEU A 298 20.95 -53.88 -5.28
CA LEU A 298 21.37 -54.73 -4.14
C LEU A 298 20.74 -56.13 -4.21
N ARG A 299 19.48 -56.26 -4.64
CA ARG A 299 18.78 -57.55 -4.73
C ARG A 299 19.21 -58.40 -5.94
N ASP A 300 19.55 -57.77 -7.06
CA ASP A 300 19.96 -58.48 -8.29
C ASP A 300 21.46 -58.86 -8.29
N SER A 301 22.25 -58.25 -7.39
CA SER A 301 23.57 -58.79 -7.09
C SER A 301 23.40 -60.18 -6.49
N THR A 302 23.69 -61.21 -7.29
CA THR A 302 23.93 -62.58 -6.83
C THR A 302 25.13 -62.55 -5.90
N TRP A 303 24.87 -62.13 -4.67
CA TRP A 303 25.84 -62.02 -3.60
C TRP A 303 26.33 -63.44 -3.32
N ARG A 304 27.46 -63.82 -3.94
CA ARG A 304 28.15 -65.07 -3.63
C ARG A 304 28.78 -64.87 -2.24
N PRO A 305 28.30 -65.56 -1.20
CA PRO A 305 28.93 -65.48 0.10
C PRO A 305 30.25 -66.22 0.00
N GLY A 306 31.38 -65.50 -0.07
CA GLY A 306 32.66 -66.21 -0.16
C GLY A 306 33.97 -65.44 -0.36
N VAL A 307 34.00 -64.11 -0.50
CA VAL A 307 35.29 -63.39 -0.61
C VAL A 307 35.35 -62.26 0.41
N ALA A 308 36.01 -62.56 1.53
CA ALA A 308 36.38 -61.55 2.52
C ALA A 308 37.44 -60.62 1.92
N LEU A 309 37.04 -59.39 1.59
CA LEU A 309 37.96 -58.33 1.22
C LEU A 309 38.43 -57.62 2.50
N THR A 310 39.60 -58.01 3.00
CA THR A 310 40.35 -57.22 3.98
C THR A 310 41.10 -56.10 3.25
N GLY A 311 40.40 -54.99 2.98
CA GLY A 311 40.98 -53.75 2.45
C GLY A 311 41.10 -52.70 3.54
N ARG A 312 42.34 -52.37 3.93
CA ARG A 312 42.69 -51.28 4.86
C ARG A 312 42.17 -49.94 4.34
N ALA A 313 41.47 -49.20 5.19
CA ALA A 313 41.27 -47.77 5.03
C ALA A 313 42.45 -47.03 5.68
N GLU A 314 43.32 -46.45 4.86
CA GLU A 314 44.25 -45.41 5.30
C GLU A 314 43.51 -44.07 5.32
N ALA A 315 43.59 -43.41 6.47
CA ALA A 315 43.06 -42.09 6.71
C ALA A 315 44.15 -41.07 6.39
N ASP A 316 44.00 -40.36 5.28
CA ASP A 316 44.80 -39.16 5.01
C ASP A 316 43.95 -37.91 5.26
N ALA A 317 44.28 -37.26 6.36
CA ALA A 317 43.90 -35.90 6.69
C ALA A 317 44.77 -34.94 5.85
N VAL A 318 44.13 -34.06 5.07
CA VAL A 318 44.79 -32.92 4.44
C VAL A 318 44.15 -31.64 4.98
N GLN A 319 44.98 -30.88 5.69
CA GLN A 319 44.80 -29.45 5.97
C GLN A 319 44.86 -28.67 4.66
N ALA A 320 43.86 -27.82 4.42
CA ALA A 320 43.98 -26.59 3.63
C ALA A 320 42.88 -25.64 4.14
N ASP A 321 43.14 -24.64 4.98
CA ASP A 321 43.86 -23.37 4.81
C ASP A 321 42.87 -22.21 4.73
N GLU A 322 43.05 -21.26 5.63
CA GLU A 322 42.24 -20.06 5.85
C GLU A 322 42.48 -19.04 4.72
N ALA A 323 41.75 -19.13 3.60
CA ALA A 323 41.75 -18.08 2.58
C ALA A 323 40.49 -18.09 1.68
N ALA A 324 39.28 -18.04 2.24
CA ALA A 324 38.04 -17.91 1.45
C ALA A 324 36.94 -17.10 2.14
N ALA A 325 37.31 -16.01 2.83
CA ALA A 325 36.39 -15.03 3.38
C ALA A 325 36.27 -13.75 2.53
N ALA A 326 36.61 -13.82 1.23
CA ALA A 326 36.36 -12.78 0.26
C ALA A 326 35.41 -13.30 -0.82
N THR A 327 34.39 -12.49 -1.14
CA THR A 327 33.41 -12.62 -2.23
C THR A 327 32.47 -13.83 -2.18
N LEU A 328 31.53 -13.80 -1.22
CA LEU A 328 30.28 -14.58 -1.26
C LEU A 328 29.16 -13.86 -2.06
N ASP A 329 29.50 -12.79 -2.78
CA ASP A 329 28.57 -11.95 -3.58
C ASP A 329 28.66 -12.21 -5.10
N ASP A 330 29.43 -13.22 -5.52
CA ASP A 330 29.76 -13.47 -6.93
C ASP A 330 29.06 -14.69 -7.55
N CYS A 331 28.03 -15.23 -6.87
CA CYS A 331 27.19 -16.27 -7.48
C CYS A 331 26.30 -15.63 -8.58
N PRO A 332 26.24 -16.21 -9.80
CA PRO A 332 25.31 -15.75 -10.82
C PRO A 332 23.88 -15.86 -10.29
N SER A 333 23.06 -14.88 -10.63
CA SER A 333 21.64 -14.90 -10.32
C SER A 333 20.96 -16.10 -10.98
N GLU A 334 19.90 -16.61 -10.36
CA GLU A 334 19.11 -17.72 -10.90
C GLU A 334 18.61 -17.43 -12.33
N LEU A 335 18.35 -16.16 -12.65
CA LEU A 335 17.94 -15.69 -13.96
C LEU A 335 19.06 -15.87 -15.03
N GLU A 336 20.31 -15.55 -14.68
CA GLU A 336 21.46 -15.71 -15.58
C GLU A 336 21.74 -17.19 -15.88
N VAL A 337 21.55 -18.06 -14.88
CA VAL A 337 21.68 -19.52 -15.06
C VAL A 337 20.59 -20.05 -15.99
N LEU A 338 19.34 -19.64 -15.79
CA LEU A 338 18.22 -20.06 -16.63
C LEU A 338 18.37 -19.56 -18.07
N GLN A 339 18.82 -18.33 -18.27
CA GLN A 339 19.04 -17.75 -19.59
C GLN A 339 20.16 -18.50 -20.35
N ALA A 340 21.28 -18.80 -19.70
CA ALA A 340 22.38 -19.56 -20.32
C ALA A 340 21.94 -20.96 -20.76
N VAL A 341 21.08 -21.63 -19.98
CA VAL A 341 20.53 -22.96 -20.33
C VAL A 341 19.61 -22.88 -21.55
N VAL A 342 18.77 -21.85 -21.64
CA VAL A 342 17.86 -21.62 -22.78
C VAL A 342 18.64 -21.28 -24.06
N GLU A 343 19.63 -20.39 -23.97
CA GLU A 343 20.48 -19.99 -25.11
C GLU A 343 21.32 -21.16 -25.65
N ALA A 344 21.73 -22.07 -24.77
CA ALA A 344 22.42 -23.30 -25.15
C ALA A 344 21.50 -24.35 -25.79
N GLY A 345 20.17 -24.14 -25.80
CA GLY A 345 19.18 -25.01 -26.43
C GLY A 345 18.83 -26.25 -25.62
N PHE A 346 19.13 -26.26 -24.32
CA PHE A 346 18.77 -27.37 -23.43
C PHE A 346 17.37 -27.17 -22.86
N SER A 347 16.60 -28.26 -22.70
CA SER A 347 15.41 -28.22 -21.86
C SER A 347 15.84 -28.21 -20.39
N ALA A 348 15.16 -27.41 -19.56
CA ALA A 348 15.57 -27.08 -18.20
C ALA A 348 15.73 -28.27 -17.22
N CYS A 349 15.47 -29.50 -17.64
CA CYS A 349 15.38 -30.67 -16.76
C CYS A 349 16.73 -31.36 -16.47
N SER A 350 17.81 -31.09 -17.22
CA SER A 350 19.09 -31.79 -17.04
C SER A 350 20.32 -31.08 -17.66
N ALA A 351 20.53 -29.81 -17.34
CA ALA A 351 21.76 -29.10 -17.70
C ALA A 351 22.59 -28.80 -16.45
N THR A 352 23.90 -29.06 -16.53
CA THR A 352 24.90 -28.58 -15.57
C THR A 352 25.60 -27.39 -16.19
N VAL A 353 25.64 -26.26 -15.49
CA VAL A 353 26.38 -25.07 -15.93
C VAL A 353 27.62 -24.94 -15.06
N ALA A 354 28.79 -25.07 -15.68
CA ALA A 354 30.07 -24.76 -15.04
C ALA A 354 30.46 -23.33 -15.41
N TRP A 355 30.72 -22.49 -14.42
CA TRP A 355 31.14 -21.10 -14.64
C TRP A 355 32.65 -20.99 -14.44
N ASP A 356 33.31 -20.31 -15.37
CA ASP A 356 34.71 -19.92 -15.27
C ASP A 356 34.80 -18.39 -15.27
N LEU A 357 35.66 -17.83 -14.41
CA LEU A 357 35.90 -16.40 -14.31
C LEU A 357 37.30 -16.12 -14.83
N GLN A 358 37.40 -15.48 -16.00
CA GLN A 358 38.67 -15.14 -16.62
C GLN A 358 38.90 -13.64 -16.55
N LEU A 359 40.09 -13.24 -16.11
CA LEU A 359 40.53 -11.85 -16.21
C LEU A 359 41.05 -11.61 -17.63
N VAL A 360 40.37 -10.74 -18.38
CA VAL A 360 40.78 -10.33 -19.73
C VAL A 360 41.16 -8.85 -19.68
N GLY A 361 42.45 -8.58 -19.51
CA GLY A 361 42.94 -7.25 -19.15
C GLY A 361 42.54 -6.91 -17.71
N ASP A 362 42.01 -5.70 -17.48
CA ASP A 362 41.53 -5.26 -16.16
C ASP A 362 40.04 -5.62 -15.90
N ALA A 363 39.41 -6.38 -16.81
CA ALA A 363 38.01 -6.77 -16.69
C ALA A 363 37.87 -8.25 -16.32
N ALA A 364 37.03 -8.55 -15.32
CA ALA A 364 36.59 -9.90 -15.03
C ALA A 364 35.46 -10.29 -15.99
N VAL A 365 35.71 -11.29 -16.82
CA VAL A 365 34.75 -11.84 -17.78
C VAL A 365 34.32 -13.23 -17.30
N ARG A 366 33.02 -13.41 -17.09
CA ARG A 366 32.45 -14.69 -16.69
C ARG A 366 31.99 -15.45 -17.92
N THR A 367 32.36 -16.72 -18.04
CA THR A 367 31.93 -17.60 -19.13
C THR A 367 31.25 -18.84 -18.58
N GLY A 368 30.05 -19.15 -19.07
CA GLY A 368 29.32 -20.35 -18.71
C GLY A 368 29.54 -21.45 -19.75
N MET A 369 29.89 -22.65 -19.29
CA MET A 369 29.89 -23.86 -20.10
C MET A 369 28.69 -24.72 -19.70
N VAL A 370 27.75 -24.89 -20.61
CA VAL A 370 26.53 -25.67 -20.37
C VAL A 370 26.74 -27.08 -20.93
N ALA A 371 26.62 -28.08 -20.06
CA ALA A 371 26.67 -29.49 -20.42
C ALA A 371 25.33 -30.15 -20.05
N GLY A 372 24.70 -30.83 -21.00
CA GLY A 372 23.44 -31.55 -20.78
C GLY A 372 23.28 -32.71 -21.73
N ALA A 373 22.48 -33.70 -21.34
CA ALA A 373 22.07 -34.76 -22.24
C ALA A 373 21.05 -34.19 -23.25
N PRO A 374 21.18 -34.47 -24.56
CA PRO A 374 20.18 -34.05 -25.54
C PRO A 374 18.82 -34.69 -25.23
N PRO A 375 17.70 -34.03 -25.59
CA PRO A 375 16.37 -34.61 -25.40
C PRO A 375 16.27 -35.94 -26.16
N ALA A 376 15.67 -36.95 -25.53
CA ALA A 376 15.66 -38.36 -25.95
C ALA A 376 14.96 -38.67 -27.30
N ALA A 377 14.65 -37.67 -28.13
CA ALA A 377 13.95 -37.82 -29.41
C ALA A 377 14.87 -37.92 -30.64
N ALA A 378 16.18 -38.10 -30.47
CA ALA A 378 17.10 -38.39 -31.57
C ALA A 378 18.00 -39.58 -31.20
N SER A 379 17.53 -40.80 -31.47
CA SER A 379 18.40 -41.97 -31.52
C SER A 379 19.36 -41.80 -32.71
N ASP A 380 20.65 -41.97 -32.44
CA ASP A 380 21.80 -42.02 -33.39
C ASP A 380 22.72 -40.79 -33.49
N ALA A 381 22.67 -39.83 -32.55
CA ALA A 381 23.70 -38.77 -32.48
C ALA A 381 24.76 -39.05 -31.39
N CYS A 382 26.04 -38.95 -31.77
CA CYS A 382 27.20 -38.94 -30.86
C CYS A 382 27.04 -37.93 -29.70
N PRO A 383 27.72 -38.13 -28.55
CA PRO A 383 27.68 -37.20 -27.43
C PRO A 383 27.99 -35.77 -27.91
N GLY A 384 27.08 -34.84 -27.62
CA GLY A 384 27.16 -33.46 -28.08
C GLY A 384 28.37 -32.73 -27.52
N THR A 385 29.04 -31.95 -28.36
CA THR A 385 30.18 -31.11 -27.99
C THR A 385 29.72 -30.01 -27.02
N PRO A 386 30.44 -29.74 -25.92
CA PRO A 386 30.10 -28.65 -25.00
C PRO A 386 30.07 -27.30 -25.73
N ARG A 387 29.09 -26.46 -25.38
CA ARG A 387 28.93 -25.12 -25.97
C ARG A 387 29.28 -24.06 -24.93
N SER A 388 30.12 -23.11 -25.34
CA SER A 388 30.42 -21.92 -24.55
C SER A 388 29.35 -20.86 -24.79
N VAL A 389 28.81 -20.30 -23.72
CA VAL A 389 27.87 -19.17 -23.77
C VAL A 389 28.53 -17.99 -23.06
N ARG A 390 28.51 -16.82 -23.71
CA ARG A 390 28.96 -15.56 -23.12
C ARG A 390 27.72 -14.79 -22.64
N PRO A 391 27.68 -14.33 -21.37
CA PRO A 391 26.65 -13.40 -20.95
C PRO A 391 26.82 -12.08 -21.71
N GLY A 392 25.70 -11.50 -22.14
CA GLY A 392 25.62 -10.21 -22.84
C GLY A 392 25.70 -9.01 -21.92
#